data_AF-A0A561DTG9-F1
#
_entry.id   AF-A0A561DTG9-F1
#
_cell.length_a   1.000
_cell.length_b   1.000
_cell.length_c   1.000
_cell.angle_alpha   90.00
_cell.angle_beta   90.00
_cell.angle_gamma   90.00
#
_symmetry.space_group_name_H-M   'P 1'
#
loop_
_entity.id
_entity.type
_entity.pdbx_description
1 polymer ?
#
loop_
_entity_poly.entity_id
_entity_poly.type
_entity_poly.pdbx_seq_one_letter_code
_entity_poly.pdbx_strand_id
1 'polypeptide(L)'
;MSALRSIQGRYTLFLVLFVLVLMVLTVVGIGQLVAPTLRHTEEQVVLNRIDEVAEDIEDELNKVQAQQRNITQTIPLLESDAIDKVLPGLVDQYGELKVFGGGIWPLPNQRTPGRNKHSTFWHRDGSGKLVVNTFWNSDPAPNYYDQS
;
A
#
# COMPACT_ATOMS: atom_id res chain seq x y z
N MET A 1 8.68 60.59 -34.15
CA MET A 1 9.06 61.47 -33.02
C MET A 1 8.20 62.73 -33.04
N SER A 2 7.04 62.75 -32.36
CA SER A 2 6.21 63.97 -32.22
C SER A 2 5.29 63.93 -30.99
N ALA A 3 4.93 62.73 -30.49
CA ALA A 3 4.07 62.57 -29.31
C ALA A 3 4.66 63.08 -27.98
N LEU A 4 5.98 63.29 -27.87
CA LEU A 4 6.65 63.72 -26.62
C LEU A 4 6.56 65.25 -26.34
N ARG A 5 6.06 66.04 -27.28
CA ARG A 5 5.92 67.50 -27.13
C ARG A 5 4.60 67.91 -26.47
N SER A 6 3.56 67.09 -26.49
CA SER A 6 2.29 67.39 -25.82
C SER A 6 2.28 66.88 -24.38
N ILE A 7 1.60 67.63 -23.50
CA ILE A 7 1.38 67.24 -22.10
C ILE A 7 0.69 65.87 -22.01
N GLN A 8 -0.26 65.60 -22.91
CA GLN A 8 -0.96 64.33 -23.01
C GLN A 8 -0.01 63.15 -23.27
N GLY A 9 0.94 63.28 -24.20
CA GLY A 9 1.89 62.20 -24.50
C GLY A 9 2.87 61.89 -23.38
N ARG A 10 3.24 62.90 -22.56
CA ARG A 10 4.06 62.70 -21.36
C ARG A 10 3.32 61.93 -20.28
N TYR A 11 2.07 62.29 -20.00
CA TYR A 11 1.25 61.58 -19.01
C TYR A 11 0.96 60.14 -19.45
N THR A 12 0.64 59.89 -20.73
CA THR A 12 0.46 58.52 -21.24
C THR A 12 1.74 57.69 -21.11
N LEU A 13 2.91 58.27 -21.39
CA LEU A 13 4.19 57.59 -21.22
C LEU A 13 4.45 57.22 -19.75
N PHE A 14 4.23 58.14 -18.82
CA PHE A 14 4.38 57.87 -17.39
C PHE A 14 3.42 56.79 -16.91
N LEU A 15 2.16 56.82 -17.36
CA LEU A 15 1.17 55.81 -17.02
C LEU A 15 1.62 54.42 -17.51
N VAL A 16 2.05 54.32 -18.77
CA VAL A 16 2.52 53.05 -19.34
C VAL A 16 3.75 52.54 -18.60
N LEU A 17 4.71 53.42 -18.28
CA LEU A 17 5.90 53.06 -17.53
C LEU A 17 5.57 52.60 -16.11
N PHE A 18 4.67 53.29 -15.44
CA PHE A 18 4.19 52.92 -14.10
C PHE A 18 3.52 51.54 -14.11
N VAL A 19 2.64 51.28 -15.07
CA VAL A 19 1.99 49.97 -15.24
C VAL A 19 3.03 48.88 -15.52
N LEU A 20 4.01 49.14 -16.37
CA LEU A 20 5.11 48.19 -16.64
C LEU A 20 5.93 47.89 -15.39
N VAL A 21 6.26 48.91 -14.59
CA VAL A 21 6.98 48.72 -13.33
C VAL A 21 6.17 47.87 -12.34
N LEU A 22 4.87 48.15 -12.18
CA LEU A 22 4.00 47.33 -11.34
C LEU A 22 3.90 45.88 -11.82
N MET A 23 3.84 45.67 -13.14
CA MET A 23 3.82 44.33 -13.74
C MET A 23 5.11 43.56 -13.40
N VAL A 24 6.27 44.19 -13.57
CA VAL A 24 7.57 43.58 -13.24
C VAL A 24 7.66 43.27 -11.75
N LEU A 25 7.29 44.21 -10.88
CA LEU A 25 7.30 44.01 -9.42
C LEU A 25 6.39 42.86 -9.01
N THR A 26 5.23 42.70 -9.65
CA THR A 26 4.31 41.60 -9.37
C THR A 26 4.91 40.25 -9.77
N VAL A 27 5.48 40.15 -10.97
CA VAL A 27 6.11 38.90 -11.45
C VAL A 27 7.31 38.51 -10.57
N VAL A 28 8.15 39.47 -10.21
CA VAL A 28 9.31 39.24 -9.32
C VAL A 28 8.84 38.86 -7.92
N GLY A 29 7.84 39.56 -7.37
CA GLY A 29 7.25 39.26 -6.07
C GLY A 29 6.68 37.84 -5.99
N ILE A 30 5.93 37.41 -7.00
CA ILE A 30 5.42 36.03 -7.09
C ILE A 30 6.59 35.04 -7.19
N GLY A 31 7.55 35.30 -8.08
CA GLY A 31 8.66 34.37 -8.35
C GLY A 31 9.62 34.20 -7.17
N GLN A 32 9.88 35.25 -6.38
CA GLN A 32 10.87 35.21 -5.31
C GLN A 32 10.29 35.00 -3.91
N LEU A 33 9.03 35.40 -3.66
CA LEU A 33 8.44 35.30 -2.32
C LEU A 33 7.41 34.19 -2.22
N VAL A 34 6.54 34.03 -3.23
CA VAL A 34 5.39 33.12 -3.16
C VAL A 34 5.74 31.72 -3.70
N ALA A 35 6.36 31.67 -4.88
CA ALA A 35 6.73 30.42 -5.54
C ALA A 35 7.64 29.49 -4.70
N PRO A 36 8.69 29.96 -4.01
CA PRO A 36 9.53 29.05 -3.21
C PRO A 36 8.78 28.45 -2.02
N THR A 37 7.97 29.25 -1.31
CA THR A 37 7.16 28.75 -0.18
C THR A 37 6.14 27.71 -0.63
N LEU A 38 5.49 27.93 -1.78
CA LEU A 38 4.57 26.96 -2.35
C LEU A 38 5.26 25.65 -2.69
N ARG A 39 6.43 25.68 -3.35
CA ARG A 39 7.17 24.45 -3.69
C ARG A 39 7.61 23.66 -2.46
N HIS A 40 8.13 24.32 -1.43
CA HIS A 40 8.49 23.63 -0.19
C HIS A 40 7.27 23.03 0.53
N THR A 41 6.13 23.73 0.50
CA THR A 41 4.90 23.20 1.06
C THR A 41 4.41 21.98 0.28
N GLU A 42 4.46 22.03 -1.06
CA GLU A 42 4.11 20.90 -1.93
C GLU A 42 5.01 19.69 -1.67
N GLU A 43 6.33 19.88 -1.59
CA GLU A 43 7.29 18.81 -1.25
C GLU A 43 6.98 18.17 0.10
N GLN A 44 6.75 18.98 1.13
CA GLN A 44 6.39 18.47 2.46
C GLN A 44 5.07 17.71 2.47
N VAL A 45 4.06 18.19 1.76
CA VAL A 45 2.77 17.49 1.63
C VAL A 45 2.97 16.14 0.94
N VAL A 46 3.82 16.05 -0.08
CA VAL A 46 4.13 14.78 -0.74
C VAL A 46 4.86 13.83 0.20
N LEU A 47 5.87 14.31 0.93
CA LEU A 47 6.62 13.49 1.90
C LEU A 47 5.70 12.97 3.01
N ASN A 48 4.87 13.83 3.60
CA ASN A 48 3.93 13.42 4.64
C ASN A 48 2.94 12.35 4.14
N ARG A 49 2.48 12.46 2.88
CA ARG A 49 1.61 11.43 2.28
C ARG A 49 2.34 10.11 2.06
N ILE A 50 3.63 10.14 1.75
CA ILE A 50 4.45 8.92 1.62
C ILE A 50 4.59 8.26 2.99
N ASP A 51 4.85 9.04 4.03
CA ASP A 51 4.99 8.54 5.40
C ASP A 51 3.67 7.92 5.89
N GLU A 52 2.52 8.57 5.64
CA GLU A 52 1.19 8.04 5.96
C GLU A 52 0.92 6.69 5.27
N VAL A 53 1.24 6.58 3.98
CA VAL A 53 1.09 5.31 3.24
C VAL A 53 2.04 4.23 3.75
N ALA A 54 3.26 4.61 4.14
CA ALA A 54 4.22 3.67 4.71
C ALA A 54 3.73 3.13 6.07
N GLU A 55 3.23 4.00 6.94
CA GLU A 55 2.65 3.64 8.23
C GLU A 55 1.46 2.68 8.05
N ASP A 56 0.55 2.99 7.13
CA ASP A 56 -0.57 2.10 6.79
C ASP A 56 -0.12 0.72 6.33
N ILE A 57 0.90 0.64 5.47
CA ILE A 57 1.46 -0.65 5.00
C ILE A 57 2.10 -1.42 6.16
N GLU A 58 2.89 -0.74 7.00
CA GLU A 58 3.53 -1.37 8.16
C GLU A 58 2.50 -1.93 9.14
N ASP A 59 1.43 -1.19 9.41
CA ASP A 59 0.33 -1.64 10.26
C ASP A 59 -0.38 -2.88 9.72
N GLU A 60 -0.65 -2.91 8.41
CA GLU A 60 -1.22 -4.09 7.77
C GLU A 60 -0.29 -5.31 7.83
N LEU A 61 1.01 -5.11 7.61
CA LEU A 61 2.01 -6.16 7.74
C LEU A 61 2.14 -6.66 9.18
N ASN A 62 2.08 -5.77 10.17
CA ASN A 62 2.13 -6.12 11.58
C ASN A 62 0.93 -6.97 12.00
N LYS A 63 -0.28 -6.65 11.51
CA LYS A 63 -1.50 -7.46 11.72
C LYS A 63 -1.32 -8.88 11.15
N VAL A 64 -0.86 -8.99 9.91
CA VAL A 64 -0.58 -10.29 9.26
C VAL A 64 0.49 -11.06 10.02
N GLN A 65 1.58 -10.41 10.44
CA GLN A 65 2.65 -11.06 11.19
C GLN A 65 2.17 -11.60 12.54
N ALA A 66 1.37 -10.82 13.28
CA ALA A 66 0.78 -11.25 14.55
C ALA A 66 -0.14 -12.46 14.37
N GLN A 67 -0.97 -12.45 13.32
CA GLN A 67 -1.80 -13.58 12.95
C GLN A 67 -0.95 -14.83 12.65
N GLN A 68 0.10 -14.71 11.83
CA GLN A 68 0.97 -15.84 11.49
C GLN A 68 1.68 -16.42 12.73
N ARG A 69 2.14 -15.57 13.66
CA ARG A 69 2.70 -16.01 14.94
C ARG A 69 1.69 -16.81 15.75
N ASN A 70 0.44 -16.34 15.85
CA ASN A 70 -0.62 -17.03 16.56
C ASN A 70 -0.97 -18.38 15.92
N ILE A 71 -1.11 -18.43 14.58
CA ILE A 71 -1.34 -19.68 13.84
C ILE A 71 -0.19 -20.66 14.12
N THR A 72 1.06 -20.22 13.98
CA THR A 72 2.25 -21.07 14.17
C THR A 72 2.33 -21.66 15.58
N GLN A 73 1.96 -20.89 16.61
CA GLN A 73 1.95 -21.37 18.00
C GLN A 73 0.75 -22.27 18.33
N THR A 74 -0.41 -22.00 17.74
CA THR A 74 -1.66 -22.68 18.11
C THR A 74 -1.85 -23.99 17.36
N ILE A 75 -1.48 -24.05 16.08
CA ILE A 75 -1.74 -25.23 15.22
C ILE A 75 -1.12 -26.52 15.79
N PRO A 76 0.12 -26.55 16.31
CA PRO A 76 0.69 -27.77 16.90
C PRO A 76 -0.05 -28.28 18.14
N LEU A 77 -0.90 -27.47 18.77
CA LEU A 77 -1.69 -27.83 19.95
C LEU A 77 -3.04 -28.46 19.59
N LEU A 78 -3.40 -28.48 18.30
CA LEU A 78 -4.68 -28.98 17.83
C LEU A 78 -4.56 -30.41 17.32
N GLU A 79 -5.64 -31.17 17.50
CA GLU A 79 -5.82 -32.44 16.80
C GLU A 79 -5.93 -32.21 15.29
N SER A 80 -5.53 -33.24 14.53
CA SER A 80 -5.38 -33.17 13.07
C SER A 80 -6.63 -32.69 12.31
N ASP A 81 -7.83 -33.08 12.77
CA ASP A 81 -9.12 -32.70 12.19
C ASP A 81 -9.58 -31.30 12.65
N ALA A 82 -9.18 -30.88 13.86
CA ALA A 82 -9.48 -29.55 14.39
C ALA A 82 -8.76 -28.46 13.58
N ILE A 83 -7.58 -28.76 13.03
CA ILE A 83 -6.85 -27.87 12.12
C ILE A 83 -7.72 -27.46 10.93
N ASP A 84 -8.41 -28.40 10.27
CA ASP A 84 -9.25 -28.09 9.10
C ASP A 84 -10.44 -27.20 9.44
N LYS A 85 -10.98 -27.35 10.65
CA LYS A 85 -12.13 -26.59 11.14
C LYS A 85 -11.75 -25.15 11.51
N VAL A 86 -10.60 -24.98 12.16
CA VAL A 86 -10.20 -23.71 12.77
C VAL A 86 -9.40 -22.83 11.81
N LEU A 87 -8.55 -23.41 10.96
CA LEU A 87 -7.69 -22.67 10.05
C LEU A 87 -8.42 -21.64 9.15
N PRO A 88 -9.57 -21.93 8.51
CA PRO A 88 -10.23 -20.91 7.68
C PRO A 88 -10.62 -19.68 8.50
N GLY A 89 -11.13 -19.86 9.72
CA GLY A 89 -11.46 -18.75 10.61
C GLY A 89 -10.23 -17.96 11.08
N LEU A 90 -9.12 -18.67 11.33
CA LEU A 90 -7.85 -18.01 11.65
C LEU A 90 -7.34 -17.18 10.47
N VAL A 91 -7.45 -17.67 9.23
CA VAL A 91 -6.97 -17.00 8.01
C VAL A 91 -7.86 -15.82 7.59
N ASP A 92 -9.17 -15.92 7.78
CA ASP A 92 -10.15 -14.97 7.20
C ASP A 92 -9.98 -13.52 7.68
N GLN A 93 -9.42 -13.28 8.87
CA GLN A 93 -9.27 -11.96 9.49
C GLN A 93 -10.52 -11.07 9.32
N TYR A 94 -11.69 -11.58 9.73
CA TYR A 94 -12.96 -10.85 9.59
C TYR A 94 -13.30 -10.44 8.14
N GLY A 95 -12.84 -11.21 7.14
CA GLY A 95 -13.07 -10.95 5.73
C GLY A 95 -12.04 -10.01 5.07
N GLU A 96 -10.86 -9.81 5.67
CA GLU A 96 -9.81 -8.94 5.12
C GLU A 96 -9.35 -9.45 3.74
N LEU A 97 -9.66 -8.67 2.70
CA LEU A 97 -9.40 -9.02 1.29
C LEU A 97 -7.93 -8.86 0.91
N LYS A 98 -7.15 -8.06 1.66
CA LYS A 98 -5.70 -7.95 1.50
C LYS A 98 -4.99 -9.27 1.81
N VAL A 99 -5.60 -10.13 2.62
CA VAL A 99 -5.12 -11.51 2.85
C VAL A 99 -5.71 -12.42 1.78
N PHE A 100 -4.88 -12.80 0.81
CA PHE A 100 -5.28 -13.74 -0.25
C PHE A 100 -5.65 -15.12 0.30
N GLY A 101 -4.93 -15.61 1.31
CA GLY A 101 -5.10 -16.96 1.81
C GLY A 101 -3.99 -17.34 2.79
N GLY A 102 -4.03 -18.59 3.24
CA GLY A 102 -3.11 -19.11 4.22
C GLY A 102 -3.26 -20.61 4.38
N GLY A 103 -2.19 -21.26 4.81
CA GLY A 103 -2.16 -22.70 4.95
C GLY A 103 -1.12 -23.17 5.94
N ILE A 104 -1.28 -24.42 6.34
CA ILE A 104 -0.31 -25.15 7.15
C ILE A 104 0.23 -26.30 6.32
N TRP A 105 1.56 -26.46 6.36
CA TRP A 105 2.31 -27.38 5.50
C TRP A 105 3.19 -28.30 6.34
N PRO A 106 2.61 -29.33 6.99
CA PRO A 106 3.35 -30.20 7.88
C PRO A 106 4.30 -31.11 7.12
N LEU A 107 5.45 -31.42 7.73
CA LEU A 107 6.34 -32.47 7.24
C LEU A 107 5.61 -33.83 7.17
N PRO A 108 6.12 -34.79 6.38
CA PRO A 108 5.54 -36.12 6.28
C PRO A 108 5.29 -36.77 7.64
N ASN A 109 4.16 -37.50 7.74
CA ASN A 109 3.74 -38.22 8.94
C ASN A 109 3.44 -37.36 10.19
N GLN A 110 3.64 -36.04 10.16
CA GLN A 110 3.39 -35.17 11.32
C GLN A 110 1.90 -34.97 11.59
N ARG A 111 1.09 -34.92 10.52
CA ARG A 111 -0.34 -34.65 10.65
C ARG A 111 -1.20 -35.92 10.61
N THR A 112 -0.80 -36.90 9.81
CA THR A 112 -1.44 -38.22 9.76
C THR A 112 -0.36 -39.26 9.49
N PRO A 113 -0.18 -40.25 10.37
CA PRO A 113 0.78 -41.33 10.16
C PRO A 113 0.52 -42.06 8.83
N GLY A 114 1.58 -42.31 8.05
CA GLY A 114 1.49 -42.99 6.75
C GLY A 114 1.07 -42.09 5.59
N ARG A 115 0.89 -40.78 5.81
CA ARG A 115 0.54 -39.81 4.76
C ARG A 115 1.66 -38.79 4.57
N ASN A 116 2.18 -38.73 3.35
CA ASN A 116 3.28 -37.84 2.98
C ASN A 116 2.83 -36.38 2.80
N LYS A 117 1.72 -36.16 2.08
CA LYS A 117 1.15 -34.83 1.81
C LYS A 117 -0.17 -34.67 2.55
N HIS A 118 -0.17 -33.83 3.58
CA HIS A 118 -1.38 -33.51 4.35
C HIS A 118 -1.38 -32.04 4.80
N SER A 119 -1.40 -31.11 3.85
CA SER A 119 -1.55 -29.69 4.12
C SER A 119 -3.02 -29.30 4.27
N THR A 120 -3.28 -28.16 4.91
CA THR A 120 -4.57 -27.46 4.80
C THR A 120 -4.26 -26.10 4.22
N PHE A 121 -4.87 -25.77 3.08
CA PHE A 121 -4.66 -24.49 2.43
C PHE A 121 -6.00 -23.90 2.00
N TRP A 122 -6.24 -22.64 2.38
CA TRP A 122 -7.41 -21.87 2.01
C TRP A 122 -6.97 -20.62 1.27
N HIS A 123 -7.72 -20.25 0.24
CA HIS A 123 -7.48 -19.02 -0.53
C HIS A 123 -8.80 -18.38 -0.91
N ARG A 124 -8.78 -17.09 -1.19
CA ARG A 124 -9.94 -16.36 -1.67
C ARG A 124 -10.16 -16.67 -3.15
N ASP A 125 -11.40 -17.01 -3.50
CA ASP A 125 -11.84 -17.11 -4.89
C ASP A 125 -12.11 -15.72 -5.50
N GLY A 126 -12.61 -15.68 -6.73
CA GLY A 126 -12.95 -14.42 -7.42
C GLY A 126 -14.07 -13.60 -6.74
N SER A 127 -14.78 -14.17 -5.76
CA SER A 127 -15.77 -13.45 -4.95
C SER A 127 -15.20 -12.94 -3.62
N GLY A 128 -13.93 -13.20 -3.33
CA GLY A 128 -13.29 -12.85 -2.07
C GLY A 128 -13.56 -13.85 -0.93
N LYS A 129 -14.26 -14.95 -1.20
CA LYS A 129 -14.60 -15.95 -0.18
C LYS A 129 -13.49 -16.99 -0.06
N LEU A 130 -13.15 -17.37 1.18
CA LEU A 130 -12.22 -18.47 1.41
C LEU A 130 -12.79 -19.81 0.91
N VAL A 131 -12.02 -20.47 0.05
CA VAL A 131 -12.25 -21.80 -0.47
C VAL A 131 -11.03 -22.69 -0.25
N VAL A 132 -11.26 -23.95 0.06
CA VAL A 132 -10.20 -24.93 0.30
C VAL A 132 -9.51 -25.29 -1.02
N ASN A 133 -8.19 -25.41 -0.99
CA ASN A 133 -7.40 -25.94 -2.09
C ASN A 133 -6.89 -27.33 -1.71
N THR A 134 -7.27 -28.34 -2.51
CA THR A 134 -6.89 -29.74 -2.30
C THR A 134 -5.78 -30.22 -3.24
N PHE A 135 -5.36 -29.38 -4.19
CA PHE A 135 -4.35 -29.76 -5.20
C PHE A 135 -3.06 -30.24 -4.55
N TRP A 136 -2.59 -29.54 -3.52
CA TRP A 136 -1.33 -29.86 -2.85
C TRP A 136 -1.32 -31.17 -2.05
N ASN A 137 -2.49 -31.77 -1.86
CA ASN A 137 -2.65 -33.09 -1.27
C ASN A 137 -2.86 -34.21 -2.31
N SER A 138 -2.93 -33.87 -3.59
CA SER A 138 -3.16 -34.81 -4.69
C SER A 138 -1.86 -35.43 -5.20
N ASP A 139 -1.92 -36.60 -5.84
CA ASP A 139 -0.75 -37.29 -6.38
C ASP A 139 0.07 -36.44 -7.38
N PRO A 140 -0.55 -35.69 -8.32
CA PRO A 140 0.19 -34.87 -9.27
C PRO A 140 0.98 -33.70 -8.65
N ALA A 141 0.64 -33.24 -7.45
CA ALA A 141 1.34 -32.13 -6.83
C ALA A 141 2.75 -32.54 -6.38
N PRO A 142 3.77 -31.69 -6.59
CA PRO A 142 5.09 -31.97 -6.07
C PRO A 142 5.07 -31.99 -4.54
N ASN A 143 6.08 -32.63 -3.95
CA ASN A 143 6.28 -32.58 -2.51
C ASN A 143 6.68 -31.17 -2.10
N TYR A 144 5.84 -30.51 -1.31
CA TYR A 144 6.10 -29.15 -0.82
C TYR A 144 7.27 -29.09 0.17
N TYR A 145 7.63 -30.20 0.81
CA TYR A 145 8.75 -30.31 1.74
C TYR A 145 10.10 -30.57 1.06
N ASP A 146 10.12 -30.78 -0.26
CA ASP A 146 11.35 -30.96 -1.04
C ASP A 146 11.83 -29.62 -1.65
N GLN A 147 11.12 -28.51 -1.42
CA GLN A 147 11.45 -27.19 -1.96
C GLN A 147 12.38 -26.47 -0.98
N SER A 148 13.62 -26.18 -1.41
CA SER A 148 14.65 -25.42 -0.68
C SER A 148 14.90 -24.05 -1.28
#